data_AF-A0A1G0N6I2-F1
#
_entry.id   AF-A0A1G0N6I2-F1
#
_cell.length_a   1.000
_cell.length_b   1.000
_cell.length_c   1.000
_cell.angle_alpha   90.00
_cell.angle_beta   90.00
_cell.angle_gamma   90.00
#
_symmetry.space_group_name_H-M   'P 1'
#
loop_
_entity.id
_entity.type
_entity.pdbx_description
1 polymer ?
#
loop_
_entity_poly.entity_id
_entity_poly.type
_entity_poly.pdbx_seq_one_letter_code
_entity_poly.pdbx_strand_id
1 'polypeptide(L)'
;MRAYVGNTHDLLSPIAGLASIGFEAYGGVRGSQIDGGARALLRVPYLSMGIGADYNLRDRGLDLLVTAHSPLRRGGIVLPGGQLRFDWYPLREHSFTIGWFTPLREPLAGRGQPIREYVVVGADFQPAVPYRVSEPELNAVLDSLRASAEWIRRLVVPFLDQDGRDAGIALARTARYVRELQARLAVRSVEQEVRHFHATLERAFALAAGDGTAGRELARGARGILLDEVILPYNSLLGRKKKKDTLEELATVARGRFSRLVVSSGVTPEARTEPVLFVFQRLTAILDQVRGTAAKEWDDPRLVWLPLQYALLPEEHDEQRELDTLLERATQVRFSDHNRIRYVANLQFHWEVRRTIK
;
A
#
# COMPACT_ATOMS: atom_id res chain seq x y z
N MET A 1 13.81 27.81 -24.84
CA MET A 1 13.30 27.73 -23.45
C MET A 1 12.66 29.05 -23.09
N ARG A 2 11.45 29.04 -22.50
CA ARG A 2 10.71 30.25 -22.07
C ARG A 2 10.31 30.11 -20.61
N ALA A 3 10.38 31.20 -19.86
CA ALA A 3 9.88 31.31 -18.49
C ALA A 3 8.68 32.24 -18.47
N TYR A 4 7.66 31.89 -17.68
CA TYR A 4 6.38 32.59 -17.62
C TYR A 4 6.11 33.04 -16.19
N VAL A 5 5.61 34.26 -16.02
CA VAL A 5 5.14 34.80 -14.74
C VAL A 5 3.84 35.53 -14.99
N GLY A 6 2.84 35.32 -14.14
CA GLY A 6 1.56 35.98 -14.30
C GLY A 6 0.67 35.88 -13.08
N ASN A 7 -0.48 36.52 -13.19
CA ASN A 7 -1.52 36.53 -12.16
C ASN A 7 -2.84 36.07 -12.77
N THR A 8 -3.67 35.43 -11.95
CA THR A 8 -5.00 34.95 -12.35
C THR A 8 -6.03 35.42 -11.33
N HIS A 9 -7.18 35.87 -11.82
CA HIS A 9 -8.31 36.32 -11.01
C HIS A 9 -9.55 35.51 -11.37
N ASP A 10 -10.22 34.95 -10.36
CA ASP A 10 -11.50 34.27 -10.55
C ASP A 10 -12.60 35.30 -10.83
N LEU A 11 -13.35 35.09 -11.91
CA LEU A 11 -14.45 35.97 -12.32
C LEU A 11 -15.79 35.55 -11.67
N LEU A 12 -15.92 34.27 -11.33
CA LEU A 12 -17.09 33.67 -10.71
C LEU A 12 -16.73 33.10 -9.34
N SER A 13 -17.61 32.27 -8.76
CA SER A 13 -17.34 31.64 -7.47
C SER A 13 -16.01 30.86 -7.51
N PRO A 14 -15.02 31.25 -6.66
CA PRO A 14 -13.73 30.57 -6.59
C PRO A 14 -13.85 29.12 -6.12
N ILE A 15 -14.95 28.79 -5.43
CA ILE A 15 -15.25 27.42 -4.98
C ILE A 15 -15.74 26.55 -6.15
N ALA A 16 -16.47 27.14 -7.10
CA ALA A 16 -17.02 26.42 -8.25
C ALA A 16 -16.04 26.33 -9.43
N GLY A 17 -15.02 27.20 -9.48
CA GLY A 17 -13.97 27.13 -10.51
C GLY A 17 -14.49 27.24 -11.94
N LEU A 18 -15.53 28.05 -12.15
CA LEU A 18 -16.27 28.11 -13.41
C LEU A 18 -15.64 29.02 -14.46
N ALA A 19 -14.98 30.11 -14.04
CA ALA A 19 -14.29 31.00 -14.95
C ALA A 19 -13.24 31.83 -14.20
N SER A 20 -12.03 31.92 -14.76
CA SER A 20 -10.97 32.82 -14.30
C SER A 20 -10.26 33.47 -15.48
N ILE A 21 -9.81 34.71 -15.27
CA ILE A 21 -9.03 35.45 -16.26
C ILE A 21 -7.60 35.63 -15.74
N GLY A 22 -6.62 35.34 -16.58
CA GLY A 22 -5.22 35.44 -16.22
C GLY A 22 -4.42 36.23 -17.25
N PHE A 23 -3.41 36.93 -16.77
CA PHE A 23 -2.43 37.62 -17.58
C PHE A 23 -1.05 37.07 -17.24
N GLU A 24 -0.32 36.62 -18.26
CA GLU A 24 1.01 36.07 -18.10
C GLU A 24 1.98 36.76 -19.06
N ALA A 25 3.13 37.17 -18.56
CA ALA A 25 4.26 37.62 -19.36
C ALA A 25 5.30 36.51 -19.46
N TYR A 26 6.05 36.49 -20.55
CA TYR A 26 7.14 35.53 -20.72
C TYR A 26 8.36 36.13 -21.37
N GLY A 27 9.50 35.57 -21.00
CA GLY A 27 10.80 35.87 -21.56
C GLY A 27 11.62 34.58 -21.69
N GLY A 28 12.43 34.50 -22.73
CA GLY A 28 13.24 33.33 -22.98
C GLY A 28 14.11 33.45 -24.21
N VAL A 29 14.60 32.30 -24.65
CA VAL A 29 15.47 32.18 -25.82
C VAL A 29 14.88 31.11 -26.74
N ARG A 30 14.73 31.44 -28.02
CA ARG A 30 14.33 30.52 -29.10
C ARG A 30 15.47 30.50 -30.12
N GLY A 31 16.24 29.40 -30.16
CA GLY A 31 17.50 29.34 -30.89
C GLY A 31 18.59 30.19 -30.22
N SER A 32 19.21 31.10 -30.98
CA SER A 32 20.22 32.05 -30.49
C SER A 32 19.66 33.43 -30.14
N GLN A 33 18.34 33.59 -30.16
CA GLN A 33 17.69 34.90 -30.11
C GLN A 33 16.72 35.00 -28.94
N ILE A 34 16.68 36.20 -28.35
CA ILE A 34 15.75 36.55 -27.28
C ILE A 34 14.32 36.55 -27.82
N ASP A 35 13.41 36.03 -27.01
CA ASP A 35 12.01 35.87 -27.32
C ASP A 35 11.18 36.25 -26.09
N GLY A 36 10.03 36.90 -26.30
CA GLY A 36 9.22 37.41 -25.22
C GLY A 36 7.86 37.88 -25.68
N GLY A 37 6.92 37.94 -24.75
CA GLY A 37 5.55 38.25 -25.07
C GLY A 37 4.67 38.33 -23.83
N ALA A 38 3.40 38.60 -24.07
CA ALA A 38 2.38 38.62 -23.04
C ALA A 38 1.13 37.92 -23.56
N ARG A 39 0.40 37.26 -22.67
CA ARG A 39 -0.81 36.53 -23.02
C ARG A 39 -1.92 36.79 -22.01
N ALA A 40 -3.15 36.81 -22.52
CA ALA A 40 -4.37 36.87 -21.75
C ALA A 40 -5.12 35.54 -21.93
N LEU A 41 -5.61 34.97 -20.83
CA LEU A 41 -6.19 33.63 -20.78
C LEU A 41 -7.52 33.67 -20.05
N LEU A 42 -8.56 33.11 -20.65
CA LEU A 42 -9.79 32.73 -19.97
C LEU A 42 -9.71 31.22 -19.67
N ARG A 43 -9.78 30.85 -18.40
CA ARG A 43 -9.68 29.47 -17.94
C ARG A 43 -10.98 29.03 -17.28
N VAL A 44 -11.25 27.74 -17.40
CA VAL A 44 -12.28 27.02 -16.64
C VAL A 44 -11.55 26.01 -15.75
N PRO A 45 -11.14 26.39 -14.52
CA PRO A 45 -10.41 25.52 -13.61
C PRO A 45 -11.03 24.14 -13.42
N TYR A 46 -12.37 24.05 -13.36
CA TYR A 46 -13.08 22.78 -13.26
C TYR A 46 -12.74 21.78 -14.37
N LEU A 47 -12.59 22.27 -15.61
CA LEU A 47 -12.21 21.45 -16.76
C LEU A 47 -10.69 21.36 -16.94
N SER A 48 -9.92 22.13 -16.16
CA SER A 48 -8.48 22.30 -16.33
C SER A 48 -8.10 22.72 -17.76
N MET A 49 -8.95 23.51 -18.40
CA MET A 49 -8.78 23.99 -19.77
C MET A 49 -8.93 25.51 -19.83
N GLY A 50 -8.38 26.12 -20.87
CA GLY A 50 -8.56 27.54 -21.15
C GLY A 50 -8.26 27.91 -22.59
N ILE A 51 -8.67 29.11 -22.96
CA ILE A 51 -8.44 29.71 -24.26
C ILE A 51 -7.92 31.13 -24.05
N GLY A 52 -7.10 31.62 -24.97
CA GLY A 52 -6.56 32.96 -24.84
C GLY A 52 -5.83 33.46 -26.08
N ALA A 53 -5.27 34.65 -25.93
CA ALA A 53 -4.51 35.32 -26.97
C ALA A 53 -3.09 35.56 -26.48
N ASP A 54 -2.11 35.19 -27.28
CA ASP A 54 -0.67 35.34 -27.01
C ASP A 54 -0.08 36.35 -27.99
N TYR A 55 0.42 37.46 -27.47
CA TYR A 55 1.11 38.47 -28.26
C TYR A 55 2.62 38.29 -28.14
N ASN A 56 3.26 37.93 -29.25
CA ASN A 56 4.71 37.79 -29.32
C ASN A 56 5.35 39.12 -29.75
N LEU A 57 6.19 39.70 -28.88
CA LEU A 57 6.81 41.01 -29.12
C LEU A 57 7.77 40.99 -30.31
N ARG A 58 8.37 39.83 -30.58
CA ARG A 58 9.38 39.68 -31.64
C ARG A 58 8.73 39.48 -33.00
N ASP A 59 7.80 38.54 -33.09
CA ASP A 59 7.11 38.21 -34.34
C ASP A 59 5.98 39.23 -34.63
N ARG A 60 5.69 40.15 -33.68
CA ARG A 60 4.62 41.16 -33.71
C ARG A 60 3.26 40.58 -34.11
N GLY A 61 3.01 39.34 -33.70
CA GLY A 61 1.82 38.57 -34.03
C GLY A 61 0.98 38.27 -32.79
N LEU A 62 -0.33 38.20 -33.00
CA LEU A 62 -1.29 37.71 -32.01
C LEU A 62 -1.72 36.30 -32.40
N ASP A 63 -1.41 35.33 -31.55
CA ASP A 63 -1.73 33.93 -31.75
C ASP A 63 -2.90 33.51 -30.84
N LEU A 64 -3.80 32.68 -31.37
CA LEU A 64 -4.79 31.98 -30.57
C LEU A 64 -4.09 30.85 -29.79
N LEU A 65 -4.43 30.72 -28.51
CA LEU A 65 -3.87 29.73 -27.59
C LEU A 65 -5.00 28.92 -26.93
N VAL A 66 -4.87 27.61 -26.94
CA VAL A 66 -5.67 26.68 -26.12
C VAL A 66 -4.73 26.04 -25.11
N THR A 67 -5.06 26.11 -23.83
CA THR A 67 -4.24 25.57 -22.75
C THR A 67 -4.97 24.49 -21.98
N ALA A 68 -4.26 23.42 -21.63
CA ALA A 68 -4.73 22.36 -20.77
C ALA A 68 -3.74 22.13 -19.63
N HIS A 69 -4.29 21.97 -18.43
CA HIS A 69 -3.53 21.74 -17.21
C HIS A 69 -3.85 20.34 -16.69
N SER A 70 -2.85 19.60 -16.28
CA SER A 70 -3.05 18.28 -15.67
C SER A 70 -2.26 18.20 -14.36
N PRO A 71 -2.94 18.03 -13.22
CA PRO A 71 -2.26 17.66 -11.99
C PRO A 71 -1.80 16.21 -12.12
N LEU A 72 -0.57 15.99 -12.57
CA LEU A 72 0.01 14.63 -12.64
C LEU A 72 0.00 13.93 -11.27
N ARG A 73 0.04 14.71 -10.18
CA ARG A 73 -0.14 14.27 -8.78
C ARG A 73 -0.91 15.32 -8.00
N ARG A 74 -1.78 14.91 -7.07
CA ARG A 74 -2.60 15.83 -6.25
C ARG A 74 -1.77 16.80 -5.39
N GLY A 75 -0.57 16.37 -4.97
CA GLY A 75 0.38 17.20 -4.23
C GLY A 75 1.41 17.93 -5.11
N GLY A 76 1.39 17.77 -6.43
CA GLY A 76 2.45 18.22 -7.33
C GLY A 76 3.67 17.29 -7.33
N ILE A 77 4.60 17.50 -8.28
CA ILE A 77 5.83 16.70 -8.42
C ILE A 77 7.03 17.40 -7.76
N VAL A 78 7.20 18.70 -8.02
CA VAL A 78 8.36 19.48 -7.56
C VAL A 78 7.99 20.37 -6.37
N LEU A 79 6.82 21.00 -6.42
CA LEU A 79 6.28 21.89 -5.39
C LEU A 79 4.78 21.63 -5.21
N PRO A 80 4.22 21.88 -4.00
CA PRO A 80 2.79 21.80 -3.74
C PRO A 80 1.96 22.50 -4.82
N GLY A 81 0.99 21.79 -5.39
CA GLY A 81 0.07 22.35 -6.39
C GLY A 81 0.66 22.51 -7.81
N GLY A 82 1.87 22.01 -8.07
CA GLY A 82 2.46 22.06 -9.41
C GLY A 82 1.72 21.17 -10.43
N GLN A 83 1.60 21.66 -11.67
CA GLN A 83 0.82 21.03 -12.73
C GLN A 83 1.63 20.92 -14.03
N LEU A 84 1.37 19.88 -14.81
CA LEU A 84 1.81 19.82 -16.20
C LEU A 84 0.91 20.74 -17.02
N ARG A 85 1.53 21.54 -17.88
CA ARG A 85 0.84 22.46 -18.79
C ARG A 85 1.11 22.08 -20.23
N PHE A 86 0.03 22.05 -21.01
CA PHE A 86 0.05 21.84 -22.45
C PHE A 86 -0.58 23.05 -23.14
N ASP A 87 0.17 23.71 -24.00
CA ASP A 87 -0.25 24.89 -24.75
C ASP A 87 -0.28 24.52 -26.25
N TRP A 88 -1.43 24.67 -26.89
CA TRP A 88 -1.64 24.45 -28.31
C TRP A 88 -1.94 25.78 -29.02
N TYR A 89 -1.20 26.04 -30.10
CA TYR A 89 -1.34 27.22 -30.93
C TYR A 89 -1.89 26.82 -32.32
N PRO A 90 -3.23 26.73 -32.48
CA PRO A 90 -3.84 26.24 -33.72
C PRO A 90 -3.48 27.07 -34.95
N LEU A 91 -3.40 28.39 -34.79
CA LEU A 91 -3.14 29.32 -35.91
C LEU A 91 -1.65 29.43 -36.25
N ARG A 92 -0.78 28.84 -35.44
CA ARG A 92 0.67 28.88 -35.59
C ARG A 92 1.19 27.49 -35.95
N GLU A 93 0.81 27.02 -37.14
CA GLU A 93 1.17 25.71 -37.69
C GLU A 93 0.89 24.54 -36.73
N HIS A 94 -0.17 24.66 -35.92
CA HIS A 94 -0.49 23.69 -34.87
C HIS A 94 0.67 23.38 -33.92
N SER A 95 1.46 24.40 -33.56
CA SER A 95 2.58 24.21 -32.64
C SER A 95 2.12 23.92 -31.21
N PHE A 96 2.93 23.15 -30.47
CA PHE A 96 2.66 22.74 -29.11
C PHE A 96 3.81 23.11 -28.18
N THR A 97 3.49 23.49 -26.96
CA THR A 97 4.46 23.70 -25.88
C THR A 97 4.05 22.87 -24.67
N ILE A 98 5.02 22.18 -24.09
CA ILE A 98 4.87 21.43 -22.84
C ILE A 98 5.71 22.14 -21.79
N GLY A 99 5.11 22.42 -20.63
CA GLY A 99 5.76 23.12 -19.55
C GLY A 99 5.30 22.66 -18.18
N TRP A 100 5.98 23.19 -17.17
CA TRP A 100 5.62 22.99 -15.76
C TRP A 100 5.08 24.30 -15.19
N PHE A 101 3.89 24.25 -14.59
CA PHE A 101 3.28 25.37 -13.89
C PHE A 101 3.43 25.18 -12.38
N THR A 102 3.82 26.24 -11.68
CA THR A 102 3.93 26.25 -10.21
C THR A 102 3.24 27.50 -9.66
N PRO A 103 2.25 27.36 -8.78
CA PRO A 103 1.59 28.50 -8.17
C PRO A 103 2.52 29.17 -7.16
N LEU A 104 2.76 30.47 -7.33
CA LEU A 104 3.55 31.28 -6.42
C LEU A 104 2.60 32.13 -5.57
N ARG A 105 2.76 32.12 -4.24
CA ARG A 105 1.92 32.88 -3.28
C ARG A 105 0.44 32.49 -3.23
N GLU A 106 0.11 31.25 -3.58
CA GLU A 106 -1.21 30.66 -3.32
C GLU A 106 -1.12 29.73 -2.09
N PRO A 107 -1.38 30.20 -0.86
CA PRO A 107 -1.13 29.44 0.37
C PRO A 107 -2.03 28.20 0.55
N LEU A 108 -3.04 28.04 -0.30
CA LEU A 108 -3.94 26.89 -0.32
C LEU A 108 -3.56 25.87 -1.41
N ALA A 109 -2.68 26.23 -2.36
CA ALA A 109 -2.31 25.35 -3.45
C ALA A 109 -1.57 24.11 -2.94
N GLY A 110 -2.13 22.92 -3.18
CA GLY A 110 -1.58 21.65 -2.69
C GLY A 110 -1.58 21.48 -1.17
N ARG A 111 -2.24 22.38 -0.41
CA ARG A 111 -2.24 22.32 1.06
C ARG A 111 -2.97 21.07 1.56
N GLY A 112 -2.32 20.33 2.46
CA GLY A 112 -2.84 19.09 3.01
C GLY A 112 -2.71 17.86 2.10
N GLN A 113 -2.13 18.01 0.90
CA GLN A 113 -1.87 16.89 -0.01
C GLN A 113 -0.40 16.47 0.09
N PRO A 114 -0.09 15.24 0.50
CA PRO A 114 1.29 14.78 0.61
C PRO A 114 1.92 14.63 -0.78
N ILE A 115 3.15 15.15 -0.95
CA ILE A 115 3.95 14.99 -2.18
C ILE A 115 4.34 13.51 -2.39
N ARG A 116 4.49 12.77 -1.29
CA ARG A 116 4.74 11.31 -1.28
C ARG A 116 3.41 10.59 -1.00
N GLU A 117 2.87 9.94 -2.02
CA GLU A 117 1.65 9.12 -1.91
C GLU A 117 1.92 7.70 -1.42
N TYR A 118 3.15 7.40 -0.98
CA TYR A 118 3.56 6.06 -0.56
C TYR A 118 4.22 6.07 0.82
N VAL A 119 4.09 4.94 1.51
CA VAL A 119 4.80 4.63 2.74
C VAL A 119 5.96 3.70 2.39
N VAL A 120 7.13 3.95 2.98
CA VAL A 120 8.26 3.02 2.90
C VAL A 120 8.08 2.01 4.01
N VAL A 121 7.99 0.73 3.67
CA VAL A 121 7.74 -0.35 4.65
C VAL A 121 9.05 -0.95 5.16
N GLY A 122 10.04 -1.11 4.28
CA GLY A 122 11.39 -1.53 4.67
C GLY A 122 12.48 -0.56 4.25
N ALA A 123 13.47 -0.36 5.11
CA ALA A 123 14.74 0.30 4.79
C ALA A 123 15.71 -0.62 3.99
N ASP A 124 16.80 -0.07 3.45
CA ASP A 124 17.91 -0.90 2.94
C ASP A 124 18.62 -1.55 4.13
N PHE A 125 18.42 -2.85 4.32
CA PHE A 125 18.97 -3.61 5.44
C PHE A 125 19.83 -4.77 4.96
N GLN A 126 20.88 -5.08 5.73
CA GLN A 126 21.71 -6.26 5.52
C GLN A 126 21.08 -7.43 6.29
N PRO A 127 20.53 -8.46 5.62
CA PRO A 127 19.90 -9.57 6.32
C PRO A 127 20.90 -10.26 7.24
N ALA A 128 20.45 -10.64 8.45
CA ALA A 128 21.27 -11.43 9.35
C ALA A 128 21.68 -12.75 8.68
N VAL A 129 22.90 -13.21 8.94
CA VAL A 129 23.40 -14.49 8.42
C VAL A 129 22.40 -15.60 8.79
N PRO A 130 21.88 -16.36 7.83
CA PRO A 130 20.88 -17.37 8.11
C PRO A 130 21.52 -18.49 8.94
N TYR A 131 21.04 -18.67 10.16
CA TYR A 131 21.30 -19.89 10.92
C TYR A 131 20.71 -21.07 10.13
N ARG A 132 21.53 -22.08 9.82
CA ARG A 132 21.08 -23.30 9.17
C ARG A 132 20.95 -24.38 10.24
N VAL A 133 19.72 -24.72 10.60
CA VAL A 133 19.46 -25.89 11.42
C VAL A 133 19.64 -27.15 10.58
N SER A 134 20.52 -28.04 11.02
CA SER A 134 20.75 -29.37 10.42
C SER A 134 19.74 -30.43 10.87
N GLU A 135 18.68 -30.06 11.60
CA GLU A 135 17.64 -30.98 12.09
C GLU A 135 16.53 -31.19 11.02
N PRO A 136 16.42 -32.39 10.40
CA PRO A 136 15.46 -32.62 9.33
C PRO A 136 14.01 -32.54 9.81
N GLU A 137 13.73 -32.97 11.04
CA GLU A 137 12.36 -32.95 11.59
C GLU A 137 11.85 -31.51 11.75
N LEU A 138 12.68 -30.60 12.29
CA LEU A 138 12.29 -29.20 12.43
C LEU A 138 12.01 -28.56 11.06
N ASN A 139 12.83 -28.86 10.06
CA ASN A 139 12.63 -28.35 8.70
C ASN A 139 11.30 -28.86 8.09
N ALA A 140 10.95 -30.13 8.29
CA ALA A 140 9.68 -30.69 7.81
C ALA A 140 8.46 -30.03 8.49
N VAL A 141 8.54 -29.74 9.79
CA VAL A 141 7.48 -29.01 10.52
C VAL A 141 7.35 -27.58 10.01
N LEU A 142 8.46 -26.88 9.76
CA LEU A 142 8.44 -25.53 9.18
C LEU A 142 7.90 -25.49 7.75
N ASP A 143 8.12 -26.54 6.95
CA ASP A 143 7.50 -26.68 5.63
C ASP A 143 5.99 -26.90 5.72
N SER A 144 5.54 -27.71 6.69
CA SER A 144 4.10 -27.87 6.97
C SER A 144 3.47 -26.56 7.43
N LEU A 145 4.18 -25.78 8.26
CA LEU A 145 3.75 -24.44 8.70
C LEU A 145 3.61 -23.49 7.51
N ARG A 146 4.58 -23.48 6.60
CA ARG A 146 4.55 -22.68 5.36
C ARG A 146 3.37 -23.05 4.46
N ALA A 147 3.13 -24.34 4.27
CA ALA A 147 2.00 -24.83 3.48
C ALA A 147 0.66 -24.40 4.10
N SER A 148 0.54 -24.48 5.42
CA SER A 148 -0.67 -24.05 6.12
C SER A 148 -0.87 -22.53 6.07
N ALA A 149 0.21 -21.74 6.17
CA ALA A 149 0.15 -20.29 6.03
C ALA A 149 -0.40 -19.86 4.66
N GLU A 150 0.03 -20.54 3.60
CA GLU A 150 -0.46 -20.32 2.24
C GLU A 150 -1.96 -20.68 2.11
N TRP A 151 -2.42 -21.75 2.75
CA TRP A 151 -3.84 -22.09 2.75
C TRP A 151 -4.69 -21.07 3.52
N ILE A 152 -4.22 -20.59 4.67
CA ILE A 152 -4.90 -19.51 5.42
C ILE A 152 -5.03 -18.27 4.54
N ARG A 153 -3.97 -17.87 3.81
CA ARG A 153 -4.01 -16.74 2.88
C ARG A 153 -5.14 -16.91 1.86
N ARG A 154 -5.19 -18.07 1.21
CA ARG A 154 -6.17 -18.37 0.16
C ARG A 154 -7.61 -18.49 0.67
N LEU A 155 -7.79 -18.99 1.89
CA LEU A 155 -9.10 -19.22 2.49
C LEU A 155 -9.69 -17.96 3.14
N VAL A 156 -8.86 -17.17 3.82
CA VAL A 156 -9.30 -15.95 4.53
C VAL A 156 -9.39 -14.75 3.58
N VAL A 157 -8.46 -14.65 2.63
CA VAL A 157 -8.35 -13.53 1.69
C VAL A 157 -8.37 -14.06 0.26
N PRO A 158 -9.51 -14.61 -0.20
CA PRO A 158 -9.57 -15.24 -1.50
C PRO A 158 -9.39 -14.21 -2.62
N PHE A 159 -8.36 -14.37 -3.43
CA PHE A 159 -8.20 -13.60 -4.66
C PHE A 159 -9.01 -14.25 -5.78
N LEU A 160 -9.98 -13.52 -6.32
CA LEU A 160 -10.67 -13.89 -7.55
C LEU A 160 -10.08 -13.04 -8.68
N ASP A 161 -9.50 -13.72 -9.67
CA ASP A 161 -8.93 -13.06 -10.85
C ASP A 161 -10.04 -12.31 -11.61
N GLN A 162 -9.94 -10.99 -11.64
CA GLN A 162 -10.86 -10.10 -12.34
C GLN A 162 -10.23 -9.54 -13.63
N ASP A 163 -9.17 -10.15 -14.17
CA ASP A 163 -8.57 -9.72 -15.43
C ASP A 163 -9.58 -9.90 -16.58
N GLY A 164 -10.33 -8.83 -16.83
CA GLY A 164 -11.40 -8.78 -17.83
C GLY A 164 -10.91 -8.67 -19.27
N ARG A 165 -9.61 -8.84 -19.52
CA ARG A 165 -9.05 -8.85 -20.88
C ARG A 165 -9.57 -10.03 -21.71
N ASP A 166 -9.82 -11.17 -21.06
CA ASP A 166 -10.44 -12.35 -21.68
C ASP A 166 -11.35 -13.07 -20.67
N ALA A 167 -12.65 -13.06 -20.95
CA ALA A 167 -13.66 -13.65 -20.06
C ALA A 167 -13.53 -15.18 -19.92
N GLY A 168 -13.09 -15.88 -20.98
CA GLY A 168 -12.91 -17.33 -20.95
C GLY A 168 -11.74 -17.74 -20.08
N ILE A 169 -10.61 -17.03 -20.20
CA ILE A 169 -9.42 -17.26 -19.37
C ILE A 169 -9.72 -16.95 -17.90
N ALA A 170 -10.37 -15.80 -17.62
CA ALA A 170 -10.73 -15.41 -16.26
C ALA A 170 -11.68 -16.42 -15.60
N LEU A 171 -12.69 -16.91 -16.33
CA LEU A 171 -13.62 -17.93 -15.84
C LEU A 171 -12.91 -19.25 -15.58
N ALA A 172 -12.03 -19.69 -16.49
CA ALA A 172 -11.28 -20.94 -16.31
C ALA A 172 -10.34 -20.89 -15.09
N ARG A 173 -9.65 -19.76 -14.87
CA ARG A 173 -8.81 -19.53 -13.69
C ARG A 173 -9.62 -19.53 -12.40
N THR A 174 -10.74 -18.81 -12.39
CA THR A 174 -11.67 -18.77 -11.25
C THR A 174 -12.22 -20.16 -10.92
N ALA A 175 -12.67 -20.92 -11.93
CA ALA A 175 -13.17 -22.27 -11.74
C ALA A 175 -12.10 -23.22 -11.18
N ARG A 176 -10.85 -23.11 -11.65
CA ARG A 176 -9.73 -23.86 -11.07
C ARG A 176 -9.48 -23.46 -9.61
N TYR A 177 -9.44 -22.17 -9.32
CA TYR A 177 -9.23 -21.65 -7.97
C TYR A 177 -10.30 -22.17 -7.00
N VAL A 178 -11.58 -22.09 -7.39
CA VAL A 178 -12.70 -22.60 -6.58
C VAL A 178 -12.60 -24.11 -6.36
N ARG A 179 -12.24 -24.90 -7.40
CA ARG A 179 -12.03 -26.35 -7.23
C ARG A 179 -10.92 -26.67 -6.23
N GLU A 180 -9.82 -25.94 -6.28
CA GLU A 180 -8.71 -26.11 -5.32
C GLU A 180 -9.15 -25.78 -3.90
N LEU A 181 -9.93 -24.70 -3.71
CA LEU A 181 -10.50 -24.36 -2.40
C LEU A 181 -11.47 -25.45 -1.90
N GLN A 182 -12.37 -25.93 -2.76
CA GLN A 182 -13.31 -27.01 -2.42
C GLN A 182 -12.57 -28.29 -2.03
N ALA A 183 -11.54 -28.69 -2.79
CA ALA A 183 -10.72 -29.84 -2.47
C ALA A 183 -10.01 -29.68 -1.12
N ARG A 184 -9.52 -28.48 -0.80
CA ARG A 184 -8.91 -28.21 0.50
C ARG A 184 -9.93 -28.26 1.64
N LEU A 185 -11.09 -27.62 1.44
CA LEU A 185 -12.16 -27.54 2.43
C LEU A 185 -12.78 -28.91 2.74
N ALA A 186 -12.73 -29.85 1.79
CA ALA A 186 -13.10 -31.25 2.04
C ALA A 186 -12.15 -31.97 3.01
N VAL A 187 -10.91 -31.49 3.15
CA VAL A 187 -9.90 -32.04 4.07
C VAL A 187 -9.91 -31.31 5.41
N ARG A 188 -9.94 -29.98 5.40
CA ARG A 188 -10.00 -29.13 6.61
C ARG A 188 -10.82 -27.89 6.37
N SER A 189 -11.73 -27.58 7.29
CA SER A 189 -12.40 -26.29 7.34
C SER A 189 -11.40 -25.15 7.58
N VAL A 190 -11.84 -23.91 7.39
CA VAL A 190 -11.00 -22.73 7.65
C VAL A 190 -10.49 -22.72 9.09
N GLU A 191 -11.37 -22.93 10.07
CA GLU A 191 -10.98 -23.00 11.49
C GLU A 191 -10.00 -24.15 11.77
N GLN A 192 -10.23 -25.32 11.18
CA GLN A 192 -9.32 -26.46 11.33
C GLN A 192 -7.95 -26.18 10.73
N GLU A 193 -7.88 -25.43 9.63
CA GLU A 193 -6.62 -25.00 9.04
C GLU A 193 -5.87 -24.01 9.95
N VAL A 194 -6.58 -23.05 10.53
CA VAL A 194 -6.01 -22.10 11.51
C VAL A 194 -5.48 -22.84 12.74
N ARG A 195 -6.26 -23.76 13.32
CA ARG A 195 -5.82 -24.59 14.45
C ARG A 195 -4.61 -25.46 14.09
N HIS A 196 -4.59 -26.02 12.88
CA HIS A 196 -3.46 -26.80 12.39
C HIS A 196 -2.19 -25.95 12.26
N PHE A 197 -2.29 -24.72 11.77
CA PHE A 197 -1.17 -23.77 11.72
C PHE A 197 -0.60 -23.51 13.11
N HIS A 198 -1.45 -23.18 14.09
CA HIS A 198 -1.03 -22.90 15.47
C HIS A 198 -0.42 -24.13 16.15
N ALA A 199 -1.03 -25.31 15.99
CA ALA A 199 -0.48 -26.57 16.52
C ALA A 199 0.89 -26.92 15.88
N THR A 200 1.04 -26.66 14.58
CA THR A 200 2.32 -26.84 13.87
C THR A 200 3.39 -25.87 14.37
N LEU A 201 3.00 -24.63 14.69
CA LEU A 201 3.90 -23.63 15.27
C LEU A 201 4.35 -24.03 16.68
N GLU A 202 3.42 -24.49 17.53
CA GLU A 202 3.73 -25.04 18.85
C GLU A 202 4.70 -26.22 18.76
N ARG A 203 4.47 -27.14 17.81
CA ARG A 203 5.37 -28.27 17.56
C ARG A 203 6.76 -27.81 17.12
N ALA A 204 6.86 -26.80 16.26
CA ALA A 204 8.15 -26.26 15.82
C ALA A 204 8.96 -25.71 17.01
N PHE A 205 8.32 -24.94 17.90
CA PHE A 205 8.95 -24.44 19.10
C PHE A 205 9.29 -25.56 20.10
N ALA A 206 8.43 -26.58 20.24
CA ALA A 206 8.70 -27.72 21.11
C ALA A 206 9.94 -28.51 20.66
N LEU A 207 10.08 -28.75 19.35
CA LEU A 207 11.28 -29.39 18.79
C LEU A 207 12.53 -28.53 19.00
N ALA A 208 12.44 -27.23 18.72
CA ALA A 208 13.55 -26.31 18.88
C ALA A 208 14.00 -26.15 20.34
N ALA A 209 13.05 -26.10 21.29
CA ALA A 209 13.34 -26.01 22.72
C ALA A 209 13.73 -27.36 23.34
N GLY A 210 13.35 -28.48 22.72
CA GLY A 210 13.47 -29.83 23.28
C GLY A 210 12.47 -30.13 24.40
N ASP A 211 11.47 -29.27 24.61
CA ASP A 211 10.44 -29.42 25.63
C ASP A 211 9.07 -28.92 25.12
N GLY A 212 8.03 -29.73 25.35
CA GLY A 212 6.68 -29.44 24.88
C GLY A 212 6.00 -28.29 25.62
N THR A 213 6.31 -28.07 26.90
CA THR A 213 5.73 -26.99 27.70
C THR A 213 6.35 -25.65 27.32
N ALA A 214 7.68 -25.59 27.23
CA ALA A 214 8.42 -24.47 26.68
C ALA A 214 7.93 -24.13 25.26
N GLY A 215 7.72 -25.15 24.41
CA GLY A 215 7.19 -24.98 23.06
C GLY A 215 5.85 -24.23 23.01
N ARG A 216 4.89 -24.61 23.86
CA ARG A 216 3.58 -23.93 23.96
C ARG A 216 3.70 -22.49 24.44
N GLU A 217 4.52 -22.24 25.46
CA GLU A 217 4.72 -20.89 26.00
C GLU A 217 5.40 -19.97 25.00
N LEU A 218 6.45 -20.45 24.34
CA LEU A 218 7.16 -19.73 23.28
C LEU A 218 6.25 -19.44 22.10
N ALA A 219 5.42 -20.39 21.67
CA ALA A 219 4.45 -20.17 20.60
C ALA A 219 3.43 -19.09 20.97
N ARG A 220 2.88 -19.12 22.20
CA ARG A 220 1.97 -18.07 22.69
C ARG A 220 2.64 -16.69 22.68
N GLY A 221 3.87 -16.59 23.20
CA GLY A 221 4.63 -15.35 23.19
C GLY A 221 4.94 -14.86 21.77
N ALA A 222 5.32 -15.78 20.88
CA ALA A 222 5.58 -15.49 19.47
C ALA A 222 4.33 -14.93 18.76
N ARG A 223 3.15 -15.52 18.98
CA ARG A 223 1.88 -15.05 18.39
C ARG A 223 1.56 -13.61 18.82
N GLY A 224 1.68 -13.30 20.11
CA GLY A 224 1.46 -11.94 20.61
C GLY A 224 2.41 -10.92 19.97
N ILE A 225 3.71 -11.23 19.94
CA ILE A 225 4.72 -10.36 19.33
C ILE A 225 4.48 -10.22 17.81
N LEU A 226 4.12 -11.30 17.13
CA LEU A 226 3.82 -11.29 15.69
C LEU A 226 2.62 -10.38 15.38
N LEU A 227 1.58 -10.45 16.22
CA LEU A 227 0.41 -9.58 16.10
C LEU A 227 0.81 -8.11 16.23
N ASP A 228 1.51 -7.77 17.31
CA ASP A 228 1.81 -6.39 17.68
C ASP A 228 2.88 -5.72 16.82
N GLU A 229 3.93 -6.47 16.47
CA GLU A 229 5.10 -5.90 15.79
C GLU A 229 5.08 -6.09 14.27
N VAL A 230 4.28 -7.03 13.75
CA VAL A 230 4.27 -7.35 12.32
C VAL A 230 2.88 -7.18 11.70
N ILE A 231 1.89 -7.94 12.17
CA ILE A 231 0.59 -8.01 11.51
C ILE A 231 -0.17 -6.69 11.62
N LEU A 232 -0.36 -6.15 12.82
CA LEU A 232 -1.11 -4.91 13.01
C LEU A 232 -0.41 -3.70 12.36
N PRO A 233 0.91 -3.47 12.54
CA PRO A 233 1.61 -2.37 11.89
C PRO A 233 1.53 -2.47 10.36
N TYR A 234 1.72 -3.65 9.77
CA TYR A 234 1.60 -3.83 8.33
C TYR A 234 0.16 -3.59 7.83
N ASN A 235 -0.83 -4.15 8.52
CA ASN A 235 -2.23 -4.03 8.14
C ASN A 235 -2.78 -2.61 8.32
N SER A 236 -2.21 -1.81 9.23
CA SER A 236 -2.54 -0.39 9.37
C SER A 236 -2.24 0.43 8.09
N LEU A 237 -1.39 -0.11 7.21
CA LEU A 237 -1.04 0.48 5.91
C LEU A 237 -1.94 0.02 4.76
N LEU A 238 -3.03 -0.72 5.05
CA LEU A 238 -4.03 -1.07 4.05
C LEU A 238 -4.55 0.20 3.36
N GLY A 239 -4.69 0.15 2.04
CA GLY A 239 -5.10 1.30 1.24
C GLY A 239 -4.00 2.30 0.88
N ARG A 240 -2.80 2.20 1.46
CA ARG A 240 -1.67 3.08 1.15
C ARG A 240 -0.72 2.44 0.17
N LYS A 241 -0.17 3.21 -0.79
CA LYS A 241 0.87 2.69 -1.69
C LYS A 241 2.10 2.33 -0.84
N LYS A 242 2.65 1.14 -1.04
CA LYS A 242 3.81 0.66 -0.30
C LYS A 242 5.03 0.66 -1.22
N LYS A 243 6.15 1.23 -0.76
CA LYS A 243 7.46 1.18 -1.43
C LYS A 243 8.40 0.33 -0.60
N LYS A 244 9.21 -0.52 -1.27
CA LYS A 244 9.99 -1.58 -0.61
C LYS A 244 9.07 -2.39 0.30
N ASP A 245 8.03 -2.96 -0.31
CA ASP A 245 7.01 -3.71 0.39
C ASP A 245 7.59 -5.05 0.84
N THR A 246 8.05 -5.11 2.09
CA THR A 246 8.66 -6.26 2.77
C THR A 246 8.35 -6.19 4.27
N LEU A 247 8.36 -7.33 4.95
CA LEU A 247 8.22 -7.41 6.40
C LEU A 247 9.57 -7.35 7.15
N GLU A 248 10.72 -7.26 6.46
CA GLU A 248 12.05 -7.39 7.06
C GLU A 248 12.30 -6.46 8.28
N GLU A 249 11.90 -5.20 8.19
CA GLU A 249 12.10 -4.23 9.28
C GLU A 249 11.23 -4.58 10.50
N LEU A 250 9.94 -4.84 10.25
CA LEU A 250 8.98 -5.28 11.27
C LEU A 250 9.44 -6.59 11.92
N ALA A 251 9.91 -7.55 11.12
CA ALA A 251 10.44 -8.83 11.57
C ALA A 251 11.70 -8.68 12.43
N THR A 252 12.54 -7.68 12.16
CA THR A 252 13.74 -7.40 12.96
C THR A 252 13.37 -6.89 14.35
N VAL A 253 12.44 -5.94 14.43
CA VAL A 253 11.91 -5.44 15.71
C VAL A 253 11.24 -6.56 16.49
N ALA A 254 10.41 -7.36 15.81
CA ALA A 254 9.75 -8.52 16.39
C ALA A 254 10.75 -9.56 16.92
N ARG A 255 11.82 -9.87 16.16
CA ARG A 255 12.89 -10.78 16.60
C ARG A 255 13.59 -10.26 17.85
N GLY A 256 13.88 -8.96 17.92
CA GLY A 256 14.48 -8.35 19.10
C GLY A 256 13.60 -8.48 20.35
N ARG A 257 12.28 -8.29 20.22
CA ARG A 257 11.33 -8.54 21.32
C ARG A 257 11.25 -10.01 21.69
N PHE A 258 11.19 -10.90 20.70
CA PHE A 258 11.11 -12.33 20.94
C PHE A 258 12.38 -12.87 21.61
N SER A 259 13.56 -12.39 21.22
CA SER A 259 14.82 -12.73 21.89
C SER A 259 14.83 -12.31 23.35
N ARG A 260 14.33 -11.11 23.68
CA ARG A 260 14.16 -10.70 25.08
C ARG A 260 13.19 -11.61 25.83
N LEU A 261 12.08 -12.00 25.20
CA LEU A 261 11.11 -12.92 25.78
C LEU A 261 11.74 -14.28 26.10
N VAL A 262 12.50 -14.86 25.16
CA VAL A 262 13.21 -16.15 25.34
C VAL A 262 14.18 -16.09 26.53
N VAL A 263 14.94 -15.00 26.65
CA VAL A 263 15.88 -14.82 27.78
C VAL A 263 15.13 -14.62 29.10
N SER A 264 14.07 -13.81 29.11
CA SER A 264 13.34 -13.46 30.34
C SER A 264 12.45 -14.58 30.88
N SER A 265 11.96 -15.48 30.01
CA SER A 265 11.05 -16.55 30.42
C SER A 265 11.77 -17.68 31.16
N GLY A 266 13.07 -17.87 30.91
CA GLY A 266 13.87 -18.92 31.53
C GLY A 266 13.48 -20.35 31.12
N VAL A 267 12.54 -20.53 30.18
CA VAL A 267 12.03 -21.85 29.76
C VAL A 267 12.89 -22.53 28.70
N THR A 268 13.85 -21.80 28.12
CA THR A 268 14.73 -22.30 27.06
C THR A 268 16.14 -22.44 27.61
N PRO A 269 16.75 -23.64 27.58
CA PRO A 269 18.17 -23.80 27.90
C PRO A 269 19.04 -22.97 26.95
N GLU A 270 20.17 -22.44 27.43
CA GLU A 270 21.05 -21.57 26.64
C GLU A 270 21.42 -22.21 25.28
N ALA A 271 21.78 -23.50 25.28
CA ALA A 271 22.11 -24.29 24.10
C ALA A 271 20.97 -24.42 23.06
N ARG A 272 19.73 -24.14 23.44
CA ARG A 272 18.52 -24.23 22.59
C ARG A 272 18.00 -22.85 22.15
N THR A 273 18.65 -21.77 22.58
CA THR A 273 18.24 -20.40 22.25
C THR A 273 18.24 -20.14 20.74
N GLU A 274 19.33 -20.46 20.04
CA GLU A 274 19.43 -20.21 18.59
C GLU A 274 18.40 -21.01 17.76
N PRO A 275 18.18 -22.32 17.99
CA PRO A 275 17.06 -23.04 17.37
C PRO A 275 15.69 -22.38 17.58
N VAL A 276 15.41 -21.88 18.79
CA VAL A 276 14.14 -21.21 19.09
C VAL A 276 14.02 -19.87 18.34
N LEU A 277 15.07 -19.05 18.33
CA LEU A 277 15.09 -17.81 17.56
C LEU A 277 14.97 -18.05 16.06
N PHE A 278 15.52 -19.16 15.57
CA PHE A 278 15.40 -19.58 14.18
C PHE A 278 13.96 -19.91 13.80
N VAL A 279 13.19 -20.60 14.64
CA VAL A 279 11.75 -20.85 14.37
C VAL A 279 11.00 -19.53 14.18
N PHE A 280 11.24 -18.54 15.04
CA PHE A 280 10.61 -17.22 14.92
C PHE A 280 11.04 -16.48 13.64
N GLN A 281 12.33 -16.52 13.31
CA GLN A 281 12.83 -15.96 12.05
C GLN A 281 12.15 -16.60 10.84
N ARG A 282 12.02 -17.94 10.84
CA ARG A 282 11.38 -18.68 9.75
C ARG A 282 9.90 -18.37 9.65
N LEU A 283 9.19 -18.21 10.78
CA LEU A 283 7.81 -17.74 10.79
C LEU A 283 7.66 -16.39 10.09
N THR A 284 8.48 -15.39 10.44
CA THR A 284 8.42 -14.07 9.78
C THR A 284 8.77 -14.12 8.29
N ALA A 285 9.71 -14.98 7.89
CA ALA A 285 10.08 -15.17 6.49
C ALA A 285 8.95 -15.86 5.69
N ILE A 286 8.25 -16.83 6.30
CA ILE A 286 7.07 -17.46 5.71
C ILE A 286 5.99 -16.41 5.45
N LEU A 287 5.72 -15.53 6.42
CA LEU A 287 4.72 -14.48 6.24
C LEU A 287 5.12 -13.46 5.16
N ASP A 288 6.40 -13.10 5.07
CA ASP A 288 6.87 -12.20 4.00
C ASP A 288 6.74 -12.85 2.61
N GLN A 289 7.01 -14.15 2.50
CA GLN A 289 6.79 -14.91 1.27
C GLN A 289 5.31 -14.93 0.88
N VAL A 290 4.41 -15.22 1.82
CA VAL A 290 2.96 -15.24 1.62
C VAL A 290 2.45 -13.86 1.20
N ARG A 291 2.91 -12.78 1.85
CA ARG A 291 2.64 -11.40 1.46
C ARG A 291 3.13 -11.12 0.04
N GLY A 292 4.35 -11.53 -0.30
CA GLY A 292 4.93 -11.36 -1.63
C GLY A 292 4.13 -12.10 -2.72
N THR A 293 3.63 -13.29 -2.43
CA THR A 293 2.70 -14.02 -3.31
C THR A 293 1.39 -13.24 -3.48
N ALA A 294 0.79 -12.77 -2.38
CA ALA A 294 -0.41 -11.94 -2.44
C ALA A 294 -0.18 -10.68 -3.29
N ALA A 295 0.91 -9.94 -3.07
CA ALA A 295 1.22 -8.73 -3.84
C ALA A 295 1.30 -8.98 -5.35
N LYS A 296 1.80 -10.14 -5.77
CA LYS A 296 1.83 -10.55 -7.19
C LYS A 296 0.44 -10.89 -7.73
N GLU A 297 -0.40 -11.54 -6.93
CA GLU A 297 -1.77 -11.88 -7.34
C GLU A 297 -2.66 -10.62 -7.44
N TRP A 298 -2.57 -9.74 -6.45
CA TRP A 298 -3.40 -8.54 -6.38
C TRP A 298 -2.98 -7.45 -7.38
N ASP A 299 -1.72 -7.44 -7.79
CA ASP A 299 -1.09 -6.42 -8.66
C ASP A 299 -1.31 -4.96 -8.17
N ASP A 300 -1.63 -4.80 -6.88
CA ASP A 300 -1.78 -3.52 -6.19
C ASP A 300 -1.41 -3.70 -4.71
N PRO A 301 -0.25 -3.17 -4.26
CA PRO A 301 0.20 -3.34 -2.87
C PRO A 301 -0.73 -2.68 -1.85
N ARG A 302 -1.63 -1.78 -2.28
CA ARG A 302 -2.65 -1.17 -1.40
C ARG A 302 -3.67 -2.18 -0.91
N LEU A 303 -3.87 -3.27 -1.65
CA LEU A 303 -4.86 -4.32 -1.39
C LEU A 303 -4.27 -5.52 -0.64
N VAL A 304 -2.99 -5.45 -0.24
CA VAL A 304 -2.32 -6.54 0.46
C VAL A 304 -2.37 -6.30 1.97
N TRP A 305 -2.87 -7.29 2.71
CA TRP A 305 -2.81 -7.40 4.17
C TRP A 305 -2.48 -8.84 4.58
N LEU A 306 -2.06 -9.01 5.84
CA LEU A 306 -1.80 -10.31 6.46
C LEU A 306 -3.05 -10.78 7.24
N PRO A 307 -3.52 -12.01 7.03
CA PRO A 307 -4.53 -12.64 7.90
C PRO A 307 -4.20 -12.50 9.40
N LEU A 308 -5.18 -12.06 10.19
CA LEU A 308 -5.04 -11.98 11.66
C LEU A 308 -4.90 -13.39 12.28
N GLN A 309 -5.42 -14.40 11.58
CA GLN A 309 -5.40 -15.81 11.97
C GLN A 309 -3.98 -16.40 12.06
N TYR A 310 -2.95 -15.71 11.55
CA TYR A 310 -1.56 -16.08 11.81
C TYR A 310 -1.13 -15.88 13.26
N ALA A 311 -1.83 -15.02 14.00
CA ALA A 311 -1.58 -14.81 15.43
C ALA A 311 -2.77 -15.20 16.31
N LEU A 312 -3.99 -15.08 15.80
CA LEU A 312 -5.22 -15.31 16.56
C LEU A 312 -5.83 -16.69 16.25
N LEU A 313 -6.29 -17.37 17.30
CA LEU A 313 -7.20 -18.50 17.24
C LEU A 313 -8.64 -18.01 17.00
N PRO A 314 -9.54 -18.89 16.50
CA PRO A 314 -10.94 -18.53 16.27
C PRO A 314 -11.63 -17.89 17.48
N GLU A 315 -11.40 -18.45 18.67
CA GLU A 315 -11.92 -17.99 19.97
C GLU A 315 -11.28 -16.70 20.51
N GLU A 316 -10.34 -16.09 19.79
CA GLU A 316 -9.71 -14.81 20.20
C GLU A 316 -10.26 -13.61 19.40
N HIS A 317 -11.30 -13.83 18.59
CA HIS A 317 -11.97 -12.79 17.79
C HIS A 317 -13.41 -13.18 17.38
N ASP A 318 -14.11 -13.95 18.20
CA ASP A 318 -15.49 -14.37 17.92
C ASP A 318 -16.54 -13.37 18.45
N GLU A 319 -16.16 -12.53 19.42
CA GLU A 319 -17.01 -11.46 19.94
C GLU A 319 -16.71 -10.09 19.31
N GLN A 320 -17.76 -9.28 19.13
CA GLN A 320 -17.64 -7.91 18.60
C GLN A 320 -16.67 -7.04 19.43
N ARG A 321 -16.68 -7.19 20.76
CA ARG A 321 -15.82 -6.43 21.67
C ARG A 321 -14.33 -6.74 21.43
N GLU A 322 -14.01 -7.99 21.11
CA GLU A 322 -12.65 -8.42 20.81
C GLU A 322 -12.19 -7.84 19.48
N LEU A 323 -13.05 -7.90 18.46
CA LEU A 323 -12.81 -7.26 17.17
C LEU A 323 -12.59 -5.75 17.30
N ASP A 324 -13.42 -5.07 18.09
CA ASP A 324 -13.28 -3.64 18.37
C ASP A 324 -11.92 -3.37 19.01
N THR A 325 -11.55 -4.14 20.05
CA THR A 325 -10.24 -4.01 20.72
C THR A 325 -9.07 -4.18 19.74
N LEU A 326 -9.16 -5.15 18.82
CA LEU A 326 -8.13 -5.36 17.79
C LEU A 326 -8.04 -4.19 16.81
N LEU A 327 -9.19 -3.67 16.38
CA LEU A 327 -9.26 -2.53 15.46
C LEU A 327 -8.79 -1.23 16.11
N GLU A 328 -9.10 -1.00 17.39
CA GLU A 328 -8.58 0.15 18.15
C GLU A 328 -7.07 0.07 18.29
N ARG A 329 -6.52 -1.12 18.56
CA ARG A 329 -5.06 -1.35 18.59
C ARG A 329 -4.43 -1.12 17.21
N ALA A 330 -5.06 -1.59 16.14
CA ALA A 330 -4.55 -1.45 14.77
C ALA A 330 -4.55 0.01 14.28
N THR A 331 -5.61 0.74 14.60
CA THR A 331 -5.85 2.11 14.10
C THR A 331 -5.34 3.18 15.04
N GLN A 332 -5.08 2.84 16.32
CA GLN A 332 -4.84 3.78 17.41
C GLN A 332 -5.98 4.79 17.61
N VAL A 333 -7.21 4.41 17.19
CA VAL A 333 -8.42 5.21 17.31
C VAL A 333 -9.45 4.41 18.10
N ARG A 334 -10.01 5.00 19.16
CA ARG A 334 -11.08 4.36 19.93
C ARG A 334 -12.41 4.44 19.19
N PHE A 335 -13.20 3.38 19.25
CA PHE A 335 -14.57 3.44 18.78
C PHE A 335 -15.40 4.36 19.71
N SER A 336 -16.20 5.21 19.09
CA SER A 336 -17.27 5.98 19.71
C SER A 336 -18.61 5.58 19.10
N ASP A 337 -19.71 6.03 19.71
CA ASP A 337 -21.09 5.76 19.30
C ASP A 337 -21.44 6.23 17.87
N HIS A 338 -20.53 6.94 17.20
CA HIS A 338 -20.74 7.53 15.86
C HIS A 338 -20.07 6.74 14.73
N ASN A 339 -19.48 5.58 15.01
CA ASN A 339 -18.89 4.75 13.97
C ASN A 339 -19.95 4.05 13.11
N ARG A 340 -19.72 4.00 11.80
CA ARG A 340 -20.58 3.29 10.85
C ARG A 340 -19.93 1.97 10.44
N ILE A 341 -20.52 0.86 10.89
CA ILE A 341 -20.17 -0.48 10.44
C ILE A 341 -20.91 -0.78 9.13
N ARG A 342 -20.21 -1.33 8.15
CA ARG A 342 -20.81 -1.83 6.91
C ARG A 342 -20.41 -3.28 6.72
N TYR A 343 -21.40 -4.16 6.70
CA TYR A 343 -21.20 -5.54 6.29
C TYR A 343 -21.09 -5.58 4.77
N VAL A 344 -19.98 -6.10 4.27
CA VAL A 344 -19.75 -6.27 2.84
C VAL A 344 -19.66 -7.76 2.59
N ALA A 345 -20.46 -8.29 1.66
CA ALA A 345 -20.31 -9.67 1.23
C ALA A 345 -18.90 -9.85 0.65
N ASN A 346 -18.21 -10.97 0.91
CA ASN A 346 -16.82 -11.17 0.46
C ASN A 346 -16.63 -10.91 -1.05
N LEU A 347 -17.63 -11.23 -1.88
CA LEU A 347 -17.62 -10.94 -3.32
C LEU A 347 -17.59 -9.45 -3.66
N GLN A 348 -18.14 -8.60 -2.80
CA GLN A 348 -18.18 -7.14 -2.93
C GLN A 348 -17.00 -6.46 -2.23
N PHE A 349 -16.28 -7.16 -1.34
CA PHE A 349 -15.19 -6.60 -0.53
C PHE A 349 -14.14 -5.92 -1.41
N HIS A 350 -13.74 -6.57 -2.50
CA HIS A 350 -12.71 -6.03 -3.40
C HIS A 350 -13.16 -4.70 -4.02
N TRP A 351 -14.42 -4.62 -4.44
CA TRP A 351 -14.98 -3.42 -5.06
C TRP A 351 -15.14 -2.29 -4.05
N GLU A 352 -15.68 -2.60 -2.86
CA GLU A 352 -15.84 -1.62 -1.79
C GLU A 352 -14.49 -1.07 -1.32
N VAL A 353 -13.48 -1.91 -1.14
CA VAL A 353 -12.12 -1.50 -0.78
C VAL A 353 -11.49 -0.61 -1.87
N ARG A 354 -11.60 -0.99 -3.15
CA ARG A 354 -11.13 -0.14 -4.25
C ARG A 354 -11.85 1.20 -4.30
N ARG A 355 -13.12 1.24 -3.93
CA ARG A 355 -13.92 2.48 -3.89
C ARG A 355 -13.53 3.39 -2.73
N THR A 356 -13.17 2.85 -1.56
CA THR A 356 -12.75 3.65 -0.39
C THR A 356 -11.30 4.14 -0.49
N ILE A 357 -10.43 3.40 -1.17
CA ILE A 357 -9.04 3.80 -1.41
C ILE A 357 -9.01 4.84 -2.55
N LYS A 358 -8.82 6.12 -2.21
CA LYS A 358 -8.70 7.22 -3.18
C LYS A 358 -7.26 7.48 -3.62
#